data_AF-A0A1D1VM95-F1
#
_entry.id   AF-A0A1D1VM95-F1
#
_cell.length_a   1.000
_cell.length_b   1.000
_cell.length_c   1.000
_cell.angle_alpha   90.00
_cell.angle_beta   90.00
_cell.angle_gamma   90.00
#
_symmetry.space_group_name_H-M   'P 1'
#
loop_
_entity.id
_entity.type
_entity.pdbx_description
1 polymer ?
#
loop_
_entity_poly.entity_id
_entity_poly.type
_entity_poly.pdbx_seq_one_letter_code
_entity_poly.pdbx_strand_id
1 'polypeptide(L)'
;MDIQYRKPFIPHVPTIETFSRTVLHSAEYRNRENYKDHNVLIIGDGLSADDLICDLRGFAKSLFLVRRRFQSTFDDRIKYPNIQRVPEPLNFIASGLALDDGTSQVIDTIILCTGYVLHFPFLTPDCKVQYNRGHAWPLYRHTIHCHYPTIAFNGCIQKIIPVMTVVRNK
;
A
#
# COMPACT_ATOMS: atom_id res chain seq x y z
N MET A 1 -2.28 -20.34 -2.89
CA MET A 1 -2.24 -19.50 -1.68
C MET A 1 -1.46 -18.25 -2.05
N ASP A 2 -2.07 -17.06 -2.01
CA ASP A 2 -1.37 -15.81 -2.36
C ASP A 2 -0.54 -15.33 -1.17
N ILE A 3 0.77 -15.30 -1.33
CA ILE A 3 1.74 -15.02 -0.26
C ILE A 3 2.22 -13.56 -0.34
N GLN A 4 2.03 -12.91 -1.50
CA GLN A 4 2.58 -11.59 -1.78
C GLN A 4 1.66 -10.47 -1.30
N TYR A 5 0.34 -10.66 -1.37
CA TYR A 5 -0.65 -9.62 -1.07
C TYR A 5 -1.45 -9.91 0.21
N ARG A 6 -0.86 -10.65 1.16
CA ARG A 6 -1.55 -11.08 2.39
C ARG A 6 -1.15 -10.30 3.65
N LYS A 7 0.12 -9.93 3.82
CA LYS A 7 0.61 -9.22 5.01
C LYS A 7 0.80 -7.73 4.70
N PRO A 8 -0.10 -6.85 5.17
CA PRO A 8 0.04 -5.41 4.99
C PRO A 8 1.40 -4.90 5.45
N PHE A 9 1.97 -3.97 4.71
CA PHE A 9 3.12 -3.21 5.15
C PHE A 9 2.62 -1.94 5.84
N ILE A 10 2.77 -1.88 7.16
CA ILE A 10 2.46 -0.68 7.95
C ILE A 10 3.77 0.05 8.23
N PRO A 11 4.09 1.14 7.49
CA PRO A 11 5.30 1.90 7.77
C PRO A 11 5.17 2.66 9.07
N HIS A 12 6.30 3.00 9.68
CA HIS A 12 6.32 4.05 10.68
C HIS A 12 5.98 5.39 9.99
N VAL A 13 4.91 6.03 10.44
CA VAL A 13 4.51 7.37 10.03
C VAL A 13 4.62 8.24 11.28
N PRO A 14 5.48 9.27 11.30
CA PRO A 14 5.64 10.11 12.48
C PRO A 14 4.31 10.68 12.97
N THR A 15 4.11 10.76 14.27
CA THR A 15 2.95 11.37 14.95
C THR A 15 1.60 10.70 14.72
N ILE A 16 1.51 9.66 13.88
CA ILE A 16 0.24 8.99 13.53
C ILE A 16 -0.47 8.40 14.76
N GLU A 17 0.28 8.04 15.79
CA GLU A 17 -0.22 7.58 17.08
C GLU A 17 -1.07 8.62 17.83
N THR A 18 -0.92 9.90 17.48
CA THR A 18 -1.70 11.01 18.03
C THR A 18 -3.09 11.08 17.39
N PHE A 19 -3.26 10.53 16.19
CA PHE A 19 -4.53 10.52 15.48
C PHE A 19 -5.51 9.57 16.18
N SER A 20 -6.67 10.08 16.60
CA SER A 20 -7.60 9.33 17.46
C SER A 20 -8.76 8.69 16.70
N ARG A 21 -8.78 8.81 15.36
CA ARG A 21 -9.85 8.29 14.51
C ARG A 21 -9.35 7.10 13.69
N THR A 22 -10.09 6.74 12.65
CA THR A 22 -9.87 5.47 11.94
C THR A 22 -8.59 5.47 11.10
N VAL A 23 -7.71 4.51 11.35
CA VAL A 23 -6.58 4.17 10.48
C VAL A 23 -6.71 2.73 10.03
N LEU A 24 -6.64 2.48 8.72
CA LEU A 24 -6.68 1.13 8.17
C LEU A 24 -5.69 0.97 7.01
N HIS A 25 -5.33 -0.27 6.70
CA HIS A 25 -4.68 -0.56 5.43
C HIS A 25 -5.71 -0.76 4.31
N SER A 26 -5.34 -0.47 3.06
CA SER A 26 -6.18 -0.76 1.88
C SER A 26 -6.68 -2.23 1.80
N ALA A 27 -5.97 -3.17 2.43
CA ALA A 27 -6.37 -4.57 2.57
C ALA A 27 -7.69 -4.76 3.37
N GLU A 28 -8.06 -3.79 4.19
CA GLU A 28 -9.24 -3.80 5.04
C GLU A 28 -10.40 -3.01 4.43
N TYR A 29 -10.16 -2.27 3.35
CA TYR A 29 -11.21 -1.60 2.60
C TYR A 29 -12.20 -2.62 2.00
N ARG A 30 -13.50 -2.37 2.12
CA ARG A 30 -14.55 -3.30 1.66
C ARG A 30 -15.60 -2.65 0.79
N ASN A 31 -16.06 -1.45 1.15
CA ASN A 31 -17.07 -0.73 0.40
C ASN A 31 -16.93 0.78 0.62
N ARG A 32 -17.34 1.55 -0.38
CA ARG A 32 -17.27 3.01 -0.35
C ARG A 32 -18.28 3.67 0.60
N GLU A 33 -19.40 3.00 0.91
CA GLU A 33 -20.52 3.60 1.66
C GLU A 33 -20.09 4.12 3.04
N ASN A 34 -19.11 3.46 3.67
CA ASN A 34 -18.51 3.89 4.94
C ASN A 34 -17.75 5.23 4.89
N TYR A 35 -17.53 5.78 3.69
CA TYR A 35 -16.73 6.98 3.45
C TYR A 35 -17.57 8.13 2.89
N LYS A 36 -18.89 7.97 2.87
CA LYS A 36 -19.80 9.06 2.52
C LYS A 36 -19.62 10.19 3.54
N ASP A 37 -19.52 11.42 3.03
CA ASP A 37 -19.31 12.63 3.83
C ASP A 37 -18.00 12.69 4.65
N HIS A 38 -17.09 11.72 4.47
CA HIS A 38 -15.79 11.69 5.15
C HIS A 38 -14.69 12.44 4.38
N ASN A 39 -13.80 13.08 5.14
CA ASN A 39 -12.49 13.52 4.70
C ASN A 39 -11.50 12.34 4.82
N VAL A 40 -11.07 11.80 3.68
CA VAL A 40 -10.22 10.59 3.63
C VAL A 40 -8.80 10.94 3.22
N LEU A 41 -7.82 10.55 4.03
CA LEU A 41 -6.40 10.66 3.72
C LEU A 41 -5.90 9.33 3.15
N ILE A 42 -5.38 9.34 1.92
CA ILE A 42 -4.77 8.19 1.26
C ILE A 42 -3.25 8.38 1.27
N ILE A 43 -2.54 7.46 1.91
CA ILE A 43 -1.08 7.47 1.99
C ILE A 43 -0.50 6.38 1.09
N GLY A 44 0.13 6.75 -0.01
CA GLY A 44 0.73 5.84 -0.98
C GLY A 44 0.48 6.21 -2.43
N ASP A 45 1.29 5.64 -3.31
CA ASP A 45 1.35 5.92 -4.75
C ASP A 45 1.23 4.64 -5.62
N GLY A 46 0.82 3.53 -5.03
CA GLY A 46 0.59 2.26 -5.74
C GLY A 46 -0.82 2.14 -6.33
N LEU A 47 -1.07 1.04 -7.05
CA LEU A 47 -2.38 0.75 -7.67
C LEU A 47 -3.56 0.83 -6.70
N SER A 48 -3.40 0.35 -5.46
CA SER A 48 -4.48 0.44 -4.47
C SER A 48 -4.88 1.88 -4.15
N ALA A 49 -3.94 2.82 -4.20
CA ALA A 49 -4.26 4.24 -4.05
C ALA A 49 -5.06 4.74 -5.26
N ASP A 50 -4.63 4.41 -6.48
CA ASP A 50 -5.32 4.81 -7.72
C ASP A 50 -6.74 4.24 -7.81
N ASP A 51 -6.94 2.98 -7.41
CA ASP A 51 -8.27 2.34 -7.34
C ASP A 51 -9.17 3.02 -6.30
N LEU A 52 -8.66 3.30 -5.10
CA LEU A 52 -9.41 3.99 -4.06
C LEU A 52 -9.76 5.43 -4.44
N ILE A 53 -8.84 6.14 -5.11
CA ILE A 53 -9.12 7.46 -5.67
C ILE A 53 -10.25 7.36 -6.69
N CYS A 54 -10.20 6.38 -7.60
CA CYS A 54 -11.25 6.17 -8.60
C CYS A 54 -12.60 5.82 -8.00
N ASP A 55 -12.64 5.03 -6.92
CA ASP A 55 -13.87 4.59 -6.26
C ASP A 55 -14.49 5.68 -5.37
N LEU A 56 -13.65 6.46 -4.67
CA LEU A 56 -14.11 7.46 -3.70
C LEU A 56 -14.24 8.88 -4.28
N ARG A 57 -13.65 9.18 -5.44
CA ARG A 57 -13.80 10.51 -6.08
C ARG A 57 -15.27 10.80 -6.37
N GLY A 58 -15.72 12.00 -6.02
CA GLY A 58 -17.13 12.40 -6.12
C GLY A 58 -18.09 11.68 -5.18
N PHE A 59 -17.62 10.77 -4.31
CA PHE A 59 -18.44 10.09 -3.31
C PHE A 59 -18.10 10.53 -1.88
N ALA A 60 -16.81 10.51 -1.53
CA ALA A 60 -16.32 11.06 -0.27
C ALA A 60 -16.39 12.60 -0.29
N LYS A 61 -16.45 13.23 0.89
CA LYS A 61 -16.48 14.70 1.00
C LYS A 61 -15.23 15.32 0.40
N SER A 62 -14.06 14.83 0.82
CA SER A 62 -12.75 15.25 0.32
C SER A 62 -11.76 14.10 0.38
N LEU A 63 -10.85 14.05 -0.60
CA LEU A 63 -9.71 13.14 -0.62
C LEU A 63 -8.41 13.95 -0.49
N PHE A 64 -7.56 13.51 0.42
CA PHE A 64 -6.23 14.05 0.66
C PHE A 64 -5.20 12.99 0.27
N LEU A 65 -4.27 13.34 -0.62
CA LEU A 65 -3.33 12.38 -1.21
C LEU A 65 -1.90 12.69 -0.77
N VAL A 66 -1.23 11.69 -0.20
CA VAL A 66 0.19 11.75 0.15
C VAL A 66 0.93 10.74 -0.70
N ARG A 67 1.83 11.23 -1.56
CA ARG A 67 2.58 10.41 -2.54
C ARG A 67 4.06 10.71 -2.44
N ARG A 68 4.89 9.66 -2.37
CA ARG A 68 6.36 9.75 -2.26
C ARG A 68 7.05 9.79 -3.62
N ARG A 69 6.51 9.12 -4.64
CA ARG A 69 7.03 9.17 -6.02
C ARG A 69 5.89 9.48 -6.99
N PHE A 70 6.21 10.25 -8.02
CA PHE A 70 5.26 10.61 -9.08
C PHE A 70 5.15 9.50 -10.14
N GLN A 71 4.84 8.27 -9.71
CA GLN A 71 4.58 7.14 -10.60
C GLN A 71 3.11 6.72 -10.46
N SER A 72 2.24 7.66 -10.75
CA SER A 72 0.78 7.46 -10.77
C SER A 72 0.34 7.05 -12.16
N THR A 73 -0.56 6.05 -12.26
CA THR A 73 -1.30 5.81 -13.50
C THR A 73 -2.50 6.75 -13.62
N PHE A 74 -2.94 7.29 -12.49
CA PHE A 74 -3.93 8.35 -12.42
C PHE A 74 -3.35 9.67 -12.96
N ASP A 75 -4.00 10.25 -13.95
CA ASP A 75 -3.56 11.51 -14.56
C ASP A 75 -3.86 12.69 -13.62
N ASP A 76 -2.85 13.11 -12.88
CA ASP A 76 -2.93 14.23 -11.94
C ASP A 76 -3.15 15.60 -12.63
N ARG A 77 -3.11 15.66 -13.98
CA ARG A 77 -3.51 16.86 -14.73
C ARG A 77 -5.02 17.08 -14.69
N ILE A 78 -5.81 16.02 -14.44
CA ILE A 78 -7.24 16.12 -14.23
C ILE A 78 -7.48 16.54 -12.79
N LYS A 79 -7.73 17.84 -12.60
CA LYS A 79 -8.06 18.40 -11.29
C LYS A 79 -9.50 18.05 -10.93
N TYR A 80 -9.67 17.32 -9.84
CA TYR A 80 -10.96 17.12 -9.21
C TYR A 80 -11.11 18.12 -8.06
N PRO A 81 -12.27 18.79 -7.92
CA PRO A 81 -12.44 19.86 -6.95
C PRO A 81 -12.30 19.39 -5.49
N ASN A 82 -12.63 18.13 -5.20
CA ASN A 82 -12.58 17.55 -3.87
C ASN A 82 -11.33 16.68 -3.62
N ILE A 83 -10.31 16.76 -4.48
CA ILE A 83 -9.06 16.00 -4.33
C ILE A 83 -7.90 16.98 -4.15
N GLN A 84 -7.15 16.82 -3.08
CA GLN A 84 -6.04 17.69 -2.73
C GLN A 84 -4.80 16.87 -2.41
N ARG A 85 -3.63 17.38 -2.79
CA ARG A 85 -2.35 16.77 -2.41
C ARG A 85 -1.87 17.40 -1.13
N VAL A 86 -1.38 16.56 -0.22
CA VAL A 86 -0.78 16.99 1.03
C VAL A 86 0.72 16.69 0.95
N PRO A 87 1.59 17.70 1.07
CA PRO A 87 3.03 17.49 1.12
C PRO A 87 3.46 16.80 2.43
N GLU A 88 4.58 16.09 2.38
CA GLU A 88 5.27 15.62 3.58
C GLU A 88 6.22 16.74 4.10
N PRO A 89 6.55 16.77 5.41
CA PRO A 89 6.16 15.83 6.46
C PRO A 89 4.70 15.99 6.92
N LEU A 90 4.11 14.88 7.39
CA LEU A 90 2.77 14.88 7.97
C LEU A 90 2.87 15.10 9.49
N ASN A 91 2.11 16.07 9.99
CA ASN A 91 1.98 16.34 11.42
C ASN A 91 0.55 15.99 11.87
N PHE A 92 0.37 14.80 12.43
CA PHE A 92 -0.93 14.33 12.89
C PHE A 92 -1.30 14.94 14.25
N ILE A 93 -2.57 15.33 14.35
CA ILE A 93 -3.25 15.71 15.58
C ILE A 93 -4.48 14.81 15.75
N ALA A 94 -5.13 14.86 16.91
CA ALA A 94 -6.28 13.99 17.20
C ALA A 94 -7.37 14.01 16.12
N SER A 95 -7.67 15.17 15.55
CA SER A 95 -8.74 15.37 14.56
C SER A 95 -8.29 15.32 13.09
N GLY A 96 -6.99 15.20 12.80
CA GLY A 96 -6.48 15.24 11.43
C GLY A 96 -5.02 15.67 11.31
N LEU A 97 -4.74 16.66 10.47
CA LEU A 97 -3.40 17.15 10.16
C LEU A 97 -3.24 18.62 10.57
N ALA A 98 -2.13 18.95 11.22
CA ALA A 98 -1.68 20.32 11.38
C ALA A 98 -0.90 20.77 10.14
N LEU A 99 -1.19 21.97 9.65
CA LEU A 99 -0.53 22.58 8.51
C LEU A 99 0.51 23.62 8.97
N ASP A 100 1.50 23.88 8.13
CA ASP A 100 2.61 24.79 8.48
C ASP A 100 2.17 26.26 8.64
N ASP A 101 1.01 26.62 8.10
CA ASP A 101 0.39 27.94 8.26
C ASP A 101 -0.34 28.12 9.61
N GLY A 102 -0.29 27.11 10.47
CA GLY A 102 -0.95 27.09 11.78
C GLY A 102 -2.43 26.67 11.73
N THR A 103 -2.98 26.39 10.54
CA THR A 103 -4.33 25.85 10.40
C THR A 103 -4.33 24.32 10.56
N SER A 104 -5.52 23.73 10.61
CA SER A 104 -5.67 22.28 10.69
C SER A 104 -6.68 21.77 9.68
N GLN A 105 -6.37 20.60 9.10
CA GLN A 105 -7.22 19.88 8.18
C GLN A 105 -7.86 18.70 8.92
N VAL A 106 -9.19 18.70 9.01
CA VAL A 106 -9.93 17.58 9.60
C VAL A 106 -9.84 16.36 8.69
N ILE A 107 -9.45 15.22 9.24
CA ILE A 107 -9.43 13.90 8.57
C ILE A 107 -10.28 12.95 9.40
N ASP A 108 -11.20 12.23 8.75
CA ASP A 108 -12.05 11.24 9.40
C ASP A 108 -11.45 9.83 9.32
N THR A 109 -10.73 9.54 8.22
CA THR A 109 -10.15 8.21 8.01
C THR A 109 -8.83 8.28 7.25
N ILE A 110 -7.85 7.50 7.68
CA ILE A 110 -6.57 7.30 6.99
C ILE A 110 -6.56 5.90 6.38
N ILE A 111 -6.31 5.83 5.06
CA ILE A 111 -6.13 4.57 4.34
C ILE A 111 -4.67 4.45 3.87
N LEU A 112 -3.96 3.50 4.45
CA LEU A 112 -2.59 3.16 4.08
C LEU A 112 -2.59 2.30 2.82
N CYS A 113 -2.12 2.88 1.72
CA CYS A 113 -1.90 2.23 0.43
C CYS A 113 -0.42 1.92 0.24
N THR A 114 0.19 1.39 1.30
CA THR A 114 1.63 1.21 1.45
C THR A 114 2.11 -0.16 0.99
N GLY A 115 1.21 -0.97 0.43
CA GLY A 115 1.49 -2.27 -0.16
C GLY A 115 1.71 -3.35 0.89
N TYR A 116 2.41 -4.42 0.50
CA TYR A 116 2.53 -5.64 1.29
C TYR A 116 3.99 -6.04 1.45
N VAL A 117 4.26 -6.90 2.43
CA VAL A 117 5.54 -7.58 2.60
C VAL A 117 5.40 -9.05 2.21
N LEU A 118 6.46 -9.60 1.60
CA LEU A 118 6.57 -11.05 1.49
C LEU A 118 6.62 -11.64 2.90
N HIS A 119 5.88 -12.71 3.13
CA HIS A 119 5.82 -13.36 4.42
C HIS A 119 5.53 -14.84 4.27
N PHE A 120 6.51 -15.68 4.63
CA PHE A 120 6.42 -17.13 4.52
C PHE A 120 6.38 -17.77 5.93
N PRO A 121 5.23 -17.74 6.63
CA PRO A 121 5.13 -18.21 8.02
C PRO A 121 5.32 -19.73 8.17
N PHE A 122 5.33 -20.46 7.05
CA PHE A 122 5.50 -21.90 6.99
C PHE A 122 6.95 -22.33 6.71
N LEU A 123 7.85 -21.40 6.38
CA LEU A 123 9.26 -21.72 6.20
C LEU A 123 9.99 -21.64 7.53
N THR A 124 10.77 -22.67 7.84
CA THR A 124 11.68 -22.66 8.98
C THR A 124 13.00 -21.99 8.59
N PRO A 125 13.79 -21.51 9.56
CA PRO A 125 15.13 -20.98 9.29
C PRO A 125 16.04 -21.94 8.51
N ASP A 126 15.82 -23.26 8.64
CA ASP A 126 16.57 -24.31 7.93
C ASP A 126 16.39 -24.27 6.41
N CYS A 127 15.28 -23.69 5.92
CA CYS A 127 15.08 -23.48 4.49
C CYS A 127 16.07 -22.46 3.91
N LYS A 128 16.76 -21.65 4.74
CA LYS A 128 17.75 -20.64 4.36
C LYS A 128 17.23 -19.58 3.37
N VAL A 129 15.93 -19.32 3.42
CA VAL A 129 15.26 -18.32 2.58
C VAL A 129 15.20 -17.00 3.34
N GLN A 130 15.82 -15.99 2.75
CA GLN A 130 15.70 -14.61 3.19
C GLN A 130 14.76 -13.87 2.25
N TYR A 131 14.03 -12.89 2.78
CA TYR A 131 13.10 -12.10 1.99
C TYR A 131 12.93 -10.72 2.59
N ASN A 132 12.68 -9.75 1.71
CA ASN A 132 12.27 -8.41 2.06
C ASN A 132 11.10 -7.99 1.15
N ARG A 133 10.76 -6.70 1.12
CA ARG A 133 9.62 -6.16 0.36
C ARG A 133 9.74 -6.50 -1.13
N GLY A 134 9.09 -7.59 -1.55
CA GLY A 134 8.98 -8.04 -2.94
C GLY A 134 10.19 -8.80 -3.51
N HIS A 135 11.15 -9.19 -2.68
CA HIS A 135 12.30 -9.98 -3.12
C HIS A 135 12.62 -11.10 -2.13
N ALA A 136 12.91 -12.29 -2.66
CA ALA A 136 13.33 -13.46 -1.89
C ALA A 136 14.62 -14.05 -2.50
N TRP A 137 15.53 -14.51 -1.64
CA TRP A 137 16.83 -15.08 -2.02
C TRP A 137 17.26 -16.19 -1.04
N PRO A 138 18.15 -17.11 -1.45
CA PRO A 138 18.83 -17.23 -2.75
C PRO A 138 18.00 -18.04 -3.77
N LEU A 139 17.40 -17.35 -4.76
CA LEU A 139 16.57 -17.98 -5.79
C LEU A 139 17.20 -17.84 -7.19
N TYR A 140 17.54 -18.96 -7.82
CA TYR A 140 17.92 -19.01 -9.23
C TYR A 140 16.72 -18.64 -10.09
N ARG A 141 16.90 -17.64 -10.96
CA ARG A 141 15.85 -17.07 -11.82
C ARG A 141 14.56 -16.74 -11.04
N HIS A 142 14.70 -16.24 -9.81
CA HIS A 142 13.58 -15.89 -8.92
C HIS A 142 12.58 -17.03 -8.64
N THR A 143 12.97 -18.27 -8.90
CA THR A 143 12.06 -19.43 -8.89
C THR A 143 12.60 -20.57 -8.03
N ILE A 144 13.83 -21.03 -8.28
CA ILE A 144 14.34 -22.27 -7.65
C ILE A 144 15.34 -21.92 -6.55
N HIS A 145 15.23 -22.51 -5.37
CA HIS A 145 16.18 -22.24 -4.28
C HIS A 145 17.58 -22.78 -4.62
N CYS A 146 18.61 -21.92 -4.55
CA CYS A 146 19.96 -22.26 -5.01
C CYS A 146 20.62 -23.41 -4.24
N HIS A 147 20.28 -23.58 -2.96
CA HIS A 147 20.84 -24.65 -2.12
C HIS A 147 19.93 -25.88 -2.01
N TYR A 148 18.65 -25.75 -2.35
CA TYR A 148 17.64 -26.79 -2.19
C TYR A 148 16.76 -26.82 -3.46
N PRO A 149 17.24 -27.38 -4.59
CA PRO A 149 16.54 -27.29 -5.88
C PRO A 149 15.17 -27.98 -5.92
N THR A 150 14.81 -28.72 -4.87
CA THR A 150 13.48 -29.29 -4.63
C THR A 150 12.46 -28.27 -4.11
N ILE A 151 12.90 -27.07 -3.69
CA ILE A 151 12.05 -25.97 -3.24
C ILE A 151 11.94 -24.94 -4.38
N ALA A 152 10.71 -24.67 -4.78
CA ALA A 152 10.38 -23.66 -5.79
C ALA A 152 9.43 -22.60 -5.22
N PHE A 153 9.63 -21.36 -5.67
CA PHE A 153 8.86 -20.18 -5.37
C PHE A 153 8.22 -19.68 -6.66
N ASN A 154 6.93 -19.36 -6.62
CA ASN A 154 6.21 -18.79 -7.75
C ASN A 154 5.56 -17.47 -7.29
N GLY A 155 5.52 -16.46 -8.16
CA GLY A 155 4.91 -15.16 -7.88
C GLY A 155 5.68 -14.29 -6.88
N CYS A 156 6.95 -14.57 -6.61
CA CYS A 156 7.77 -13.76 -5.69
C CYS A 156 8.46 -12.57 -6.37
N ILE A 157 7.89 -12.06 -7.47
CA ILE A 157 8.42 -10.93 -8.25
C ILE A 157 7.53 -9.70 -8.07
N GLN A 158 8.14 -8.53 -7.84
CA GLN A 158 7.40 -7.31 -7.47
C GLN A 158 6.85 -6.49 -8.66
N LYS A 159 6.97 -6.97 -9.91
CA LYS A 159 6.44 -6.24 -11.07
C LYS A 159 4.98 -6.60 -11.34
N ILE A 160 4.18 -5.54 -11.38
CA ILE A 160 2.71 -5.44 -11.41
C ILE A 160 2.02 -6.17 -12.58
N ILE A 161 2.78 -6.71 -13.53
CA ILE A 161 2.20 -7.47 -14.65
C ILE A 161 2.18 -8.93 -14.21
N PRO A 162 1.02 -9.63 -14.20
CA PRO A 162 1.00 -11.05 -13.96
C PRO A 162 1.86 -11.72 -15.03
N VAL A 163 3.07 -12.12 -14.66
CA VAL A 163 3.93 -12.89 -15.54
C VAL A 163 3.47 -14.32 -15.42
N MET A 164 2.95 -14.88 -16.51
CA MET A 164 2.63 -16.29 -16.56
C MET A 164 3.92 -17.09 -16.44
N THR A 165 4.13 -17.74 -15.30
CA THR A 165 5.23 -18.69 -15.13
C THR A 165 4.89 -19.97 -15.88
N VAL A 166 5.50 -20.17 -17.05
CA VAL A 166 5.38 -21.42 -17.80
C VAL A 166 6.40 -22.43 -17.28
N VAL A 167 5.92 -23.52 -16.69
CA VAL A 167 6.75 -24.68 -16.35
C VAL A 167 6.70 -25.65 -17.53
N ARG A 168 7.83 -25.84 -18.21
CA ARG A 168 7.97 -26.83 -19.29
C ARG A 168 8.76 -28.01 -18.74
N ASN A 169 8.08 -29.15 -18.56
CA ASN A 169 8.78 -30.42 -18.40
C ASN A 169 9.35 -30.83 -19.76
N LYS A 170 10.58 -31.35 -19.77
CA LYS A 170 11.16 -31.98 -20.96
C LYS A 170 10.41 -33.26 -21.29
#